data_AF-A0A170YIC3-F1
#
_entry.id   AF-A0A170YIC3-F1
#
_cell.length_a   1.000
_cell.length_b   1.000
_cell.length_c   1.000
_cell.angle_alpha   90.00
_cell.angle_beta   90.00
_cell.angle_gamma   90.00
#
_symmetry.space_group_name_H-M   'P 1'
#
loop_
_entity.id
_entity.type
_entity.pdbx_description
1 polymer ?
#
loop_
_entity_poly.entity_id
_entity_poly.type
_entity_poly.pdbx_seq_one_letter_code
_entity_poly.pdbx_strand_id
1 'polypeptide(L)' 'MLLDDGTPVPFDASAFDAGGLRLLRPGQRVRIETEGEGDGLRITLVTLQTF' A
#
# COMPACT_ATOMS: atom_id res chain seq x y z
N MET A 1 4.33 4.44 -1.94
CA MET A 1 5.27 3.31 -2.10
C MET A 1 5.88 3.41 -3.49
N LEU A 2 6.90 2.64 -3.84
CA LEU A 2 7.46 2.65 -5.20
C LEU A 2 7.12 1.33 -5.90
N LEU A 3 6.85 1.39 -7.20
CA LEU A 3 6.91 0.22 -8.08
C LEU A 3 8.37 -0.18 -8.33
N ASP A 4 8.58 -1.35 -8.94
CA ASP A 4 9.92 -1.87 -9.24
C ASP A 4 10.72 -1.00 -10.22
N ASP A 5 10.02 -0.18 -11.02
CA ASP A 5 10.62 0.80 -11.93
C ASP A 5 10.93 2.16 -11.26
N GLY A 6 10.61 2.31 -9.97
CA GLY A 6 10.79 3.54 -9.20
C GLY A 6 9.63 4.52 -9.26
N THR A 7 8.54 4.22 -9.98
CA THR A 7 7.35 5.08 -10.04
C THR A 7 6.68 5.17 -8.66
N PRO A 8 6.41 6.39 -8.14
CA PRO A 8 5.73 6.55 -6.87
C PRO A 8 4.23 6.27 -7.00
N VAL A 9 3.71 5.39 -6.16
CA VAL A 9 2.27 5.17 -5.98
C VAL A 9 1.83 5.84 -4.67
N PRO A 10 0.97 6.88 -4.74
CA PRO A 10 0.46 7.55 -3.56
C PRO A 10 -0.49 6.63 -2.79
N PHE A 11 -0.46 6.78 -1.47
CA PHE A 11 -1.39 6.16 -0.54
C PHE A 11 -1.56 7.10 0.65
N ASP A 12 -2.74 7.05 1.26
CA ASP A 12 -3.07 7.91 2.39
C ASP A 12 -3.47 7.06 3.61
N ALA A 13 -3.94 7.73 4.66
CA ALA A 13 -4.37 7.07 5.89
C ALA A 13 -5.53 6.09 5.67
N SER A 14 -6.39 6.31 4.65
CA SER A 14 -7.56 5.47 4.42
C SER A 14 -7.19 4.04 4.06
N ALA A 15 -6.07 3.84 3.36
CA ALA A 15 -5.58 2.50 3.03
C ALA A 15 -5.06 1.73 4.26
N PHE A 16 -4.57 2.45 5.27
CA PHE A 16 -4.14 1.88 6.55
C PHE A 16 -5.35 1.53 7.42
N ASP A 17 -6.31 2.45 7.48
CA ASP A 17 -7.56 2.28 8.22
C ASP A 17 -8.35 1.07 7.69
N ALA A 18 -8.41 0.90 6.36
CA ALA A 18 -9.04 -0.24 5.71
C ALA A 18 -8.43 -1.59 6.14
N GLY A 19 -7.14 -1.62 6.48
CA GLY A 19 -6.43 -2.81 6.95
C GLY A 19 -6.32 -2.93 8.46
N GLY A 20 -6.90 -2.02 9.23
CA GLY A 20 -6.79 -1.98 10.69
C GLY A 20 -5.38 -1.67 11.19
N LEU A 21 -4.56 -0.97 10.39
CA LEU A 21 -3.18 -0.63 10.71
C LEU A 21 -3.05 0.82 11.17
N ARG A 22 -2.17 1.06 12.14
CA ARG A 22 -1.80 2.43 12.55
C ARG A 22 -0.39 2.82 12.11
N LEU A 23 0.55 1.88 12.17
CA LEU A 23 1.96 2.07 11.80
C LEU A 23 2.53 0.78 11.20
N LEU A 24 3.53 0.94 10.34
CA LEU A 24 4.40 -0.14 9.85
C LEU A 24 5.83 0.09 10.36
N ARG A 25 6.58 -0.99 10.52
CA ARG A 25 8.04 -0.91 10.70
C ARG A 25 8.75 -1.05 9.36
N PRO A 26 9.89 -0.38 9.14
CA PRO A 26 10.76 -0.67 8.00
C PRO A 26 11.07 -2.17 7.91
N GLY A 27 11.01 -2.72 6.71
CA GLY A 27 11.22 -4.16 6.46
C GLY A 27 10.02 -5.06 6.76
N GLN A 28 8.89 -4.53 7.23
CA GLN A 28 7.67 -5.33 7.43
C GLN A 28 7.04 -5.70 6.08
N ARG A 29 6.71 -6.98 5.89
CA ARG A 29 6.01 -7.47 4.70
C ARG A 29 4.53 -7.13 4.78
N VAL A 30 3.98 -6.64 3.68
CA VAL A 30 2.57 -6.26 3.57
C VAL A 30 1.97 -6.81 2.29
N ARG A 31 0.66 -7.02 2.30
CA ARG A 31 -0.16 -7.17 1.10
C ARG A 31 -0.82 -5.83 0.78
N ILE A 32 -0.92 -5.54 -0.51
CA ILE A 32 -1.46 -4.29 -1.04
C ILE A 32 -2.57 -4.65 -2.04
N GLU A 33 -3.70 -3.96 -1.95
CA GLU A 33 -4.68 -3.91 -3.03
C GLU A 33 -4.65 -2.52 -3.67
N THR A 34 -4.85 -2.50 -4.99
CA THR A 34 -4.79 -1.29 -5.81
C THR A 34 -6.00 -1.17 -6.72
N GLU A 35 -6.33 0.06 -7.09
CA GLU A 35 -7.34 0.37 -8.10
C GLU A 35 -6.77 1.33 -9.14
N GLY A 36 -7.34 1.32 -10.35
CA GLY A 36 -6.88 2.13 -11.46
C GLY A 36 -5.64 1.57 -12.15
N GLU A 37 -5.12 2.32 -13.12
CA GLU A 37 -3.97 1.94 -13.94
C GLU A 37 -3.14 3.18 -14.30
N GLY A 38 -1.86 2.97 -14.64
CA GLY A 38 -0.92 4.05 -15.02
C GLY A 38 -0.87 5.17 -13.97
N ASP A 39 -1.02 6.42 -14.42
CA ASP A 39 -1.03 7.61 -13.55
C ASP A 39 -2.23 7.63 -12.57
N GLY A 40 -3.27 6.83 -12.83
CA GLY A 40 -4.44 6.69 -11.96
C GLY A 40 -4.31 5.56 -10.92
N LEU A 41 -3.19 4.82 -10.91
CA LEU A 41 -2.97 3.72 -9.97
C LEU A 41 -2.89 4.26 -8.53
N ARG A 42 -3.72 3.71 -7.64
CA ARG A 42 -3.75 4.06 -6.22
C ARG A 42 -3.85 2.83 -5.34
N ILE A 43 -3.28 2.92 -4.13
CA ILE A 43 -3.39 1.88 -3.10
C ILE A 43 -4.66 2.12 -2.27
N THR A 44 -5.47 1.08 -2.09
CA THR A 44 -6.74 1.15 -1.35
C THR A 44 -6.75 0.33 -0.07
N LEU A 45 -5.87 -0.66 0.06
CA LEU A 45 -5.75 -1.50 1.25
C LEU A 45 -4.30 -1.88 1.51
N VAL A 46 -3.87 -1.77 2.77
CA VAL A 46 -2.60 -2.30 3.24
C VAL A 46 -2.85 -3.25 4.42
N THR A 47 -2.46 -4.51 4.30
CA THR A 47 -2.57 -5.49 5.39
C THR A 47 -1.22 -6.13 5.71
N LEU A 48 -1.06 -6.63 6.93
CA LEU A 48 0.10 -7.44 7.28
C LEU A 48 0.10 -8.74 6.48
N GLN A 49 1.23 -9.05 5.86
CA GLN A 49 1.42 -10.35 5.26
C GLN A 49 1.90 -11.33 6.34
N THR A 50 0.96 -12.05 6.93
CA THR A 50 1.20 -13.25 7.71
C THR A 50 1.13 -14.47 6.80
N PHE A 51 1.87 -15.52 7.17
CA PHE A 51 2.19 -16.76 6.44
C PHE A 51 1.29 -17.12 5.24
#